data_AF-A0AA43BGV4-F1
#
_entry.id   AF-A0AA43BGV4-F1
#
_cell.length_a   1.000
_cell.length_b   1.000
_cell.length_c   1.000
_cell.angle_alpha   90.00
_cell.angle_beta   90.00
_cell.angle_gamma   90.00
#
_symmetry.space_group_name_H-M   'P 1'
#
loop_
_entity.id
_entity.type
_entity.pdbx_description
1 polymer ?
#
loop_
_entity_poly.entity_id
_entity_poly.type
_entity_poly.pdbx_seq_one_letter_code
_entity_poly.pdbx_strand_id
1 'polypeptide(L)'
;MNAKFHCAYTCTSKKQASQLIVELGKSISNPQRQSLTHLYQALDTADSMLTELEHAHQIIRQCMRQMNDEQIAEVAKLNQNNHTPSLWAFRTHQRQNLIERAERLLGARYVQA
;
A
#
# COMPACT_ATOMS: atom_id res chain seq x y z
N MET A 1 -8.52 -27.99 -21.19
CA MET A 1 -7.29 -27.20 -21.47
C MET A 1 -6.82 -26.68 -20.12
N ASN A 2 -5.82 -27.33 -19.51
CA ASN A 2 -5.34 -27.00 -18.16
C ASN A 2 -4.46 -25.75 -18.24
N ALA A 3 -5.01 -24.59 -17.91
CA ALA A 3 -4.22 -23.40 -17.62
C ALA A 3 -3.43 -23.66 -16.33
N LYS A 4 -2.24 -24.26 -16.46
CA LYS A 4 -1.26 -24.28 -15.38
C LYS A 4 -0.87 -22.83 -15.13
N PHE A 5 -1.31 -22.27 -14.00
CA PHE A 5 -0.88 -20.97 -13.48
C PHE A 5 0.62 -21.03 -13.11
N HIS A 6 1.48 -21.06 -14.13
CA HIS A 6 2.94 -21.01 -13.99
C HIS A 6 3.39 -19.57 -13.73
N CYS A 7 3.03 -18.97 -12.59
CA CYS A 7 3.63 -17.73 -12.08
C CYS A 7 3.25 -17.41 -10.62
N ALA A 8 3.00 -18.43 -9.77
CA ALA A 8 2.58 -18.22 -8.38
C ALA A 8 3.61 -17.47 -7.50
N TYR A 9 4.83 -17.24 -7.98
CA TYR A 9 5.94 -16.72 -7.18
C TYR A 9 6.21 -15.22 -7.31
N THR A 10 5.52 -14.47 -8.17
CA THR A 10 5.72 -13.00 -8.32
C THR A 10 4.50 -12.23 -8.86
N CYS A 11 3.27 -12.71 -8.61
CA CYS A 11 2.07 -12.11 -9.19
C CYS A 11 1.38 -11.17 -8.18
N THR A 12 1.60 -9.86 -8.33
CA THR A 12 0.88 -8.81 -7.58
C THR A 12 -0.63 -8.90 -7.81
N SER A 13 -1.44 -8.48 -6.85
CA SER A 13 -2.91 -8.46 -6.96
C SER A 13 -3.39 -7.69 -8.21
N LYS A 14 -2.72 -6.59 -8.57
CA LYS A 14 -2.99 -5.83 -9.81
C LYS A 14 -2.80 -6.66 -11.09
N LYS A 15 -1.70 -7.43 -11.18
CA LYS A 15 -1.44 -8.35 -12.30
C LYS A 15 -2.49 -9.46 -12.39
N GLN A 16 -2.88 -10.02 -11.24
CA GLN A 16 -3.96 -11.02 -11.19
C GLN A 16 -5.29 -10.44 -11.69
N ALA A 17 -5.64 -9.23 -11.28
CA ALA A 17 -6.84 -8.55 -11.76
C ALA A 17 -6.79 -8.25 -13.28
N SER A 18 -5.64 -7.80 -13.79
CA SER A 18 -5.43 -7.59 -15.23
C SER A 18 -5.62 -8.89 -16.02
N GLN A 19 -5.02 -9.98 -15.54
CA GLN A 19 -5.17 -11.30 -16.17
C GLN A 19 -6.63 -11.76 -16.16
N LEU A 20 -7.33 -11.58 -15.04
CA LEU A 20 -8.74 -11.94 -14.92
C LEU A 20 -9.62 -11.15 -15.90
N ILE A 21 -9.35 -9.86 -16.12
CA ILE A 21 -10.05 -9.03 -17.12
C ILE A 21 -9.83 -9.59 -18.53
N VAL A 22 -8.61 -9.99 -18.88
CA VAL A 22 -8.27 -10.54 -20.20
C VAL A 22 -8.94 -11.90 -20.41
N GLU A 23 -8.87 -12.79 -19.42
CA GLU A 23 -9.43 -14.15 -19.49
C GLU A 23 -10.96 -14.15 -19.56
N LEU A 24 -11.61 -13.26 -18.81
CA LEU A 24 -13.06 -13.21 -18.70
C LEU A 24 -13.73 -12.22 -19.65
N GLY A 25 -12.99 -11.33 -20.31
CA GLY A 25 -13.53 -10.14 -20.99
C GLY A 25 -14.62 -10.40 -22.03
N LYS A 26 -14.59 -11.56 -22.70
CA LYS A 26 -15.61 -12.00 -23.69
C LYS A 26 -16.75 -12.83 -23.09
N SER A 27 -16.58 -13.34 -21.87
CA SER A 27 -17.47 -14.31 -21.22
C SER A 27 -18.34 -13.71 -20.12
N ILE A 28 -18.11 -12.44 -19.77
CA ILE A 28 -18.81 -11.74 -18.70
C ILE A 28 -19.74 -10.65 -19.22
N SER A 29 -20.79 -10.38 -18.46
CA SER A 29 -21.75 -9.31 -18.72
C SER A 29 -21.10 -7.92 -18.54
N ASN A 30 -21.75 -6.89 -19.10
CA ASN A 30 -21.28 -5.51 -18.96
C ASN A 30 -21.14 -5.06 -17.49
N PRO A 31 -22.08 -5.35 -16.58
CA PRO A 31 -21.91 -5.03 -15.15
C PRO A 31 -20.69 -5.72 -14.52
N GLN A 32 -20.48 -7.01 -14.82
CA GLN A 32 -19.31 -7.75 -14.32
C GLN A 32 -18.00 -7.17 -14.83
N ARG A 33 -17.97 -6.75 -16.11
CA ARG A 33 -16.81 -6.06 -16.69
C ARG A 33 -16.51 -4.74 -15.96
N GLN A 34 -17.53 -3.94 -15.67
CA GLN A 34 -17.37 -2.70 -14.90
C GLN A 34 -16.82 -2.98 -13.49
N SER A 35 -17.35 -3.99 -12.79
CA SER A 35 -16.84 -4.38 -11.47
C SER A 35 -15.37 -4.78 -11.50
N LEU A 36 -14.93 -5.54 -12.51
CA LEU A 36 -13.52 -5.91 -12.66
C LEU A 36 -12.62 -4.70 -12.98
N THR A 37 -13.08 -3.78 -13.82
CA THR A 37 -12.35 -2.53 -14.11
C THR A 37 -12.19 -1.69 -12.84
N HIS A 38 -13.24 -1.52 -12.04
CA HIS A 38 -13.16 -0.79 -10.77
C HIS A 38 -12.20 -1.46 -9.79
N LEU A 39 -12.20 -2.80 -9.72
CA LEU A 39 -11.26 -3.55 -8.90
C LEU A 39 -9.81 -3.32 -9.35
N TYR A 40 -9.55 -3.35 -10.66
CA TYR A 40 -8.21 -3.07 -11.19
C TYR A 40 -7.75 -1.64 -10.85
N GLN A 41 -8.62 -0.64 -11.01
CA GLN A 41 -8.33 0.75 -10.64
C GLN A 41 -8.06 0.90 -9.14
N ALA A 42 -8.85 0.24 -8.29
CA ALA A 42 -8.64 0.28 -6.85
C ALA A 42 -7.28 -0.32 -6.44
N LEU A 43 -6.87 -1.42 -7.09
CA LEU A 43 -5.57 -2.04 -6.86
C LEU A 43 -4.41 -1.15 -7.34
N ASP A 44 -4.57 -0.47 -8.47
CA ASP A 44 -3.58 0.48 -9.00
C ASP A 44 -3.38 1.68 -8.07
N THR A 45 -4.48 2.27 -7.60
CA THR A 45 -4.44 3.36 -6.62
C THR A 45 -3.81 2.90 -5.31
N ALA A 46 -4.16 1.71 -4.81
CA ALA A 46 -3.60 1.18 -3.57
C ALA A 46 -2.08 0.95 -3.67
N ASP A 47 -1.57 0.49 -4.81
CA ASP A 47 -0.14 0.30 -5.08
C ASP A 47 0.62 1.64 -5.07
N SER A 48 0.04 2.67 -5.70
CA SER A 48 0.59 4.04 -5.69
C SER A 48 0.62 4.62 -4.27
N MET A 49 -0.49 4.48 -3.53
CA MET A 49 -0.58 4.94 -2.13
C MET A 49 0.40 4.22 -1.20
N LEU A 50 0.64 2.93 -1.42
CA LEU A 50 1.64 2.18 -0.65
C LEU A 50 3.05 2.77 -0.86
N THR A 51 3.39 3.07 -2.11
CA THR A 51 4.67 3.70 -2.46
C THR A 51 4.84 5.05 -1.78
N GLU A 52 3.80 5.90 -1.80
CA GLU A 52 3.81 7.19 -1.11
C GLU A 52 3.98 7.03 0.40
N LEU A 53 3.31 6.06 1.01
CA LEU A 53 3.40 5.77 2.44
C LEU A 53 4.80 5.27 2.84
N GLU A 54 5.43 4.42 2.02
CA GLU A 54 6.82 3.96 2.20
C GLU A 54 7.79 5.14 2.20
N HIS A 55 7.67 6.04 1.21
CA HIS A 55 8.51 7.25 1.15
C HIS A 55 8.29 8.16 2.35
N ALA A 56 7.03 8.44 2.71
CA ALA A 56 6.70 9.25 3.88
C ALA A 56 7.25 8.63 5.18
N HIS A 57 7.18 7.30 5.32
CA HIS A 57 7.78 6.59 6.45
C HIS A 57 9.29 6.83 6.53
N GLN A 58 10.01 6.68 5.42
CA GLN A 58 11.46 6.87 5.37
C GLN A 58 11.86 8.32 5.71
N ILE A 59 11.20 9.32 5.10
CA ILE A 59 11.47 10.74 5.34
C ILE A 59 11.26 11.07 6.82
N ILE A 60 10.10 10.73 7.37
CA ILE A 60 9.79 11.02 8.78
C ILE A 60 10.80 10.33 9.70
N ARG A 61 11.16 9.08 9.42
CA ARG A 61 12.16 8.35 10.22
C ARG A 61 13.54 9.02 10.19
N GLN A 62 13.95 9.56 9.04
CA GLN A 62 15.20 10.31 8.93
C GLN A 62 15.14 11.63 9.70
N CYS A 63 14.06 12.41 9.55
CA CYS A 63 13.87 13.66 10.29
C CYS A 63 13.95 13.43 11.80
N MET A 64 13.21 12.45 12.32
CA MET A 64 13.20 12.15 13.75
C MET A 64 14.56 11.76 14.32
N ARG A 65 15.42 11.10 13.54
CA ARG A 65 16.79 10.74 13.98
C ARG A 65 17.68 11.96 14.19
N GLN A 66 17.33 13.10 13.59
CA GLN A 66 18.09 14.34 13.64
C GLN A 66 17.47 15.36 14.59
N MET A 67 16.28 15.10 15.14
CA MET A 67 15.59 16.03 16.02
C MET A 67 16.11 15.96 17.45
N ASN A 68 16.22 17.12 18.08
CA ASN A 68 16.43 17.27 19.51
C ASN A 68 15.09 17.34 20.28
N ASP A 69 15.16 17.34 21.61
CA ASP A 69 13.96 17.31 22.47
C ASP A 69 13.05 18.54 22.30
N GLU A 70 13.61 19.72 22.05
CA GLU A 70 12.82 20.95 21.80
C GLU A 70 12.04 20.85 20.48
N GLN A 71 12.69 20.39 19.42
CA GLN A 71 12.05 20.16 18.12
C GLN A 71 10.97 19.08 18.23
N ILE A 72 11.19 18.03 19.03
CA ILE A 72 10.19 16.99 19.30
C ILE A 72 8.96 17.60 19.98
N ALA A 73 9.16 18.45 20.99
CA ALA A 73 8.08 19.12 21.70
C ALA A 73 7.27 20.04 20.77
N GLU A 74 7.92 20.78 19.88
CA GLU A 74 7.25 21.64 18.90
C GLU A 74 6.41 20.84 17.90
N VAL A 75 6.94 19.72 17.37
CA VAL A 75 6.16 18.83 16.49
C VAL A 75 4.96 18.25 17.23
N ALA A 76 5.10 17.90 18.52
CA ALA A 76 3.98 17.41 19.32
C ALA A 76 2.87 18.47 19.48
N LYS A 77 3.23 19.74 19.69
CA LYS A 77 2.28 20.87 19.72
C LYS A 77 1.60 21.07 18.36
N LEU A 78 2.38 21.06 17.27
CA LEU A 78 1.83 21.18 15.92
C LEU A 78 0.83 20.07 15.60
N ASN A 79 1.12 18.82 16.00
CA ASN A 79 0.19 17.71 15.83
C ASN A 79 -1.13 17.97 16.56
N GLN A 80 -1.09 18.43 17.81
CA GLN A 80 -2.29 18.77 18.58
C GLN A 80 -3.10 19.88 17.90
N ASN A 81 -2.45 20.95 17.44
CA ASN A 81 -3.10 22.07 16.74
C ASN A 81 -3.80 21.60 15.45
N ASN A 82 -3.23 20.59 14.79
CA ASN A 82 -3.76 19.98 13.58
C ASN A 82 -4.74 18.82 13.87
N HIS A 83 -5.29 18.72 15.09
CA HIS A 83 -6.24 17.67 15.51
C HIS A 83 -5.72 16.24 15.27
N THR A 84 -4.41 16.09 15.23
CA THR A 84 -3.71 14.83 15.01
C THR A 84 -3.17 14.36 16.36
N PRO A 85 -3.06 13.04 16.62
CA PRO A 85 -2.45 12.59 17.87
C PRO A 85 -1.06 13.20 18.05
N SER A 86 -0.75 13.68 19.26
CA SER A 86 0.52 14.37 19.56
C SER A 86 1.76 13.58 19.11
N LEU A 87 1.69 12.25 19.23
CA LEU A 87 2.77 11.34 18.85
C LEU A 87 2.70 10.82 17.40
N TRP A 88 1.83 11.36 16.54
CA TRP A 88 1.57 10.81 15.20
C TRP A 88 2.84 10.65 14.35
N ALA A 89 3.69 11.68 14.32
CA ALA A 89 4.95 11.64 13.60
C ALA A 89 5.86 10.49 14.11
N PHE A 90 5.80 10.21 15.41
CA PHE A 90 6.63 9.27 16.14
C PHE A 90 6.14 7.81 16.13
N ARG A 91 4.99 7.52 15.51
CA ARG A 91 4.41 6.17 15.38
C ARG A 91 5.10 5.28 14.33
N THR A 92 6.43 5.23 14.34
CA THR A 92 7.24 4.55 13.31
C THR A 92 6.90 3.06 13.21
N HIS A 93 6.82 2.35 14.33
CA HIS A 93 6.48 0.92 14.35
C HIS A 93 5.06 0.65 13.81
N GLN A 94 4.09 1.48 14.17
CA GLN A 94 2.72 1.32 13.69
C GLN A 94 2.64 1.56 12.17
N ARG A 95 3.36 2.58 11.67
CA ARG A 95 3.43 2.86 10.23
C ARG A 95 4.13 1.74 9.46
N GLN A 96 5.21 1.19 10.00
CA GLN A 96 5.92 0.04 9.44
C GLN A 96 5.00 -1.20 9.35
N ASN A 97 4.28 -1.53 10.41
CA ASN A 97 3.33 -2.64 10.42
C ASN A 97 2.21 -2.47 9.37
N LEU A 98 1.76 -1.23 9.13
CA LEU A 98 0.76 -0.92 8.12
C LEU A 98 1.31 -1.15 6.70
N ILE A 99 2.54 -0.69 6.42
CA ILE A 99 3.25 -0.92 5.16
C ILE A 99 3.38 -2.43 4.91
N GLU A 100 3.92 -3.18 5.86
CA GLU A 100 4.11 -4.64 5.73
C GLU A 100 2.80 -5.39 5.52
N ARG A 101 1.71 -4.93 6.15
CA ARG A 101 0.38 -5.48 5.91
C ARG A 101 -0.10 -5.18 4.49
N ALA A 102 0.07 -3.95 4.01
CA ALA A 102 -0.33 -3.54 2.68
C ALA A 102 0.48 -4.26 1.59
N GLU A 103 1.79 -4.39 1.75
CA GLU A 103 2.66 -5.16 0.85
C GLU A 103 2.19 -6.61 0.70
N ARG A 104 1.82 -7.27 1.81
CA ARG A 104 1.26 -8.63 1.79
C ARG A 104 -0.06 -8.72 1.06
N LEU A 105 -0.96 -7.75 1.25
CA LEU A 105 -2.29 -7.73 0.61
C LEU A 105 -2.21 -7.45 -0.89
N LEU A 106 -1.26 -6.62 -1.31
CA LEU A 106 -1.06 -6.26 -2.71
C LEU A 106 -0.14 -7.25 -3.45
N GLY A 107 0.52 -8.15 -2.71
CA GLY A 107 1.53 -9.07 -3.26
C GLY A 107 2.76 -8.33 -3.78
N ALA A 108 3.05 -7.14 -3.26
CA ALA A 108 4.15 -6.27 -3.69
C ALA A 108 5.53 -6.82 -3.26
N ARG A 109 5.59 -7.53 -2.12
CA ARG A 109 6.80 -8.21 -1.64
C ARG A 109 6.45 -9.55 -0.98
N TYR A 110 6.63 -10.63 -1.71
CA TYR A 110 6.83 -11.96 -1.15
C TYR A 110 8.12 -12.51 -1.77
N VAL A 111 9.27 -12.13 -1.21
CA VAL A 111 10.51 -12.88 -1.41
C VAL A 111 10.58 -13.82 -0.21
N GLN A 112 10.39 -15.12 -0.45
CA GLN A 112 10.56 -16.13 0.58
C GLN A 112 11.98 -16.05 1.14
N ALA A 113 12.06 -16.05 2.48
CA ALA A 113 13.28 -16.36 3.23
C ALA A 113 13.70 -17.82 3.01
#